data_AF-A0A7C4D3U7-F1
#
_entry.id   AF-A0A7C4D3U7-F1
#
_cell.length_a   1.000
_cell.length_b   1.000
_cell.length_c   1.000
_cell.angle_alpha   90.00
_cell.angle_beta   90.00
_cell.angle_gamma   90.00
#
_symmetry.space_group_name_H-M   'P 1'
#
loop_
_entity.id
_entity.type
_entity.pdbx_description
1 polymer ?
#
loop_
_entity_poly.entity_id
_entity_poly.type
_entity_poly.pdbx_seq_one_letter_code
_entity_poly.pdbx_strand_id
1 'polypeptide(L)'
;MSEKQEVELRVAEARSRDVGRGIVRLDRSIMSRLGLEPGDIVEIEGKKLTAAVVWPQALEDEGSGIVRMDGYIRRNAGVSVGDTVKVRKAKSAPARRVVLAPASQFFIETSPDLAEYVKSKLLGRPLVRGNVVEIPLFSSALPFTVVSTLPAQVVQVTESTEIVIKSEPGAAEVSIPRVTYEDIGDLEEAKQKVREMVELPLRHPELFKHLGIDPPKGVLFYGPPGTGKTLLAKAVANETGAYFISINGPEIMSKFYGESEQRLREIFEEAQKNAPAIIFIDEIDAIAPKREEVTGEVEKRVVAQLLALMDGLKERGQVVVIAATNRPDDIDPALRRPGRFDREIAFPVPDRRARREILQVHTRNMPLAEDVNLDELAEMTHGFTGADLAALCREAAMRALRRYLPRINIESEKIPAEVLKEMKVTRSDFFEALKDVQPSALREVYIEVPEVRWDDIGGLEDVKQQLREAVEWPLKHPEFFREMGIDPPKGILLYGPPGTGKTLLAKAVATESEANFIGVRGPEVLSKWVGESEKAVREIFRKARQAAPCVVFFDEIDSIAPRRGQRFDSGVTDRIVNQLLTEMDGLERLEGVVVIGATNRPDILDPALL
;
A
#
# COMPACT_ATOMS: atom_id res chain seq x y z
N MET A 1 22.25 -5.01 -46.61
CA MET A 1 21.09 -5.02 -45.69
C MET A 1 21.58 -5.67 -44.41
N SER A 2 21.96 -4.90 -43.38
CA SER A 2 22.37 -5.51 -42.10
C SER A 2 21.11 -6.03 -41.42
N GLU A 3 21.03 -7.33 -41.18
CA GLU A 3 19.99 -7.92 -40.35
C GLU A 3 19.92 -7.13 -39.04
N LYS A 4 18.76 -6.54 -38.76
CA LYS A 4 18.53 -5.91 -37.47
C LYS A 4 18.57 -7.06 -36.46
N GLN A 5 19.57 -7.07 -35.59
CA GLN A 5 19.56 -7.95 -34.43
C GLN A 5 18.40 -7.48 -33.53
N GLU A 6 17.38 -8.32 -33.43
CA GLU A 6 16.22 -8.10 -32.58
C GLU A 6 16.17 -9.24 -31.55
N VAL A 7 15.82 -8.90 -30.31
CA VAL A 7 15.67 -9.88 -29.22
C VAL A 7 14.27 -9.73 -28.64
N GLU A 8 13.59 -10.87 -28.43
CA GLU A 8 12.33 -10.93 -27.72
C GLU A 8 12.59 -11.10 -26.23
N LEU A 9 11.98 -10.22 -25.42
CA LEU A 9 12.15 -10.17 -23.97
C LEU A 9 10.80 -10.08 -23.28
N ARG A 10 10.71 -10.62 -22.07
CA ARG A 10 9.51 -10.52 -21.25
C ARG A 10 9.50 -9.23 -20.43
N VAL A 11 8.39 -8.51 -20.44
CA VAL A 11 8.22 -7.25 -19.72
C VAL A 11 8.10 -7.51 -18.22
N ALA A 12 8.90 -6.80 -17.43
CA ALA A 12 8.87 -6.79 -15.98
C ALA A 12 8.79 -5.36 -15.43
N GLU A 13 8.37 -5.22 -14.18
CA GLU A 13 8.20 -3.91 -13.53
C GLU A 13 9.54 -3.22 -13.27
N ALA A 14 9.52 -1.89 -13.40
CA ALA A 14 10.67 -1.08 -13.05
C ALA A 14 10.82 -0.97 -11.53
N ARG A 15 12.07 -0.86 -11.06
CA ARG A 15 12.33 -0.49 -9.66
C ARG A 15 11.89 0.97 -9.45
N SER A 16 11.37 1.31 -8.27
CA SER A 16 10.80 2.64 -7.94
C SER A 16 11.70 3.84 -8.26
N ARG A 17 13.04 3.64 -8.25
CA ARG A 17 14.05 4.65 -8.59
C ARG A 17 14.18 4.96 -10.08
N ASP A 18 13.77 4.04 -10.95
CA ASP A 18 13.93 4.14 -12.41
C ASP A 18 12.66 4.72 -13.08
N VAL A 19 11.53 4.74 -12.36
CA VAL A 19 10.23 5.20 -12.85
C VAL A 19 10.25 6.67 -13.26
N GLY A 20 9.72 6.97 -14.45
CA GLY A 20 9.60 8.32 -14.97
C GLY A 20 10.92 8.90 -15.49
N ARG A 21 11.99 8.10 -15.58
CA ARG A 21 13.29 8.51 -16.14
C ARG A 21 13.46 8.16 -17.62
N GLY A 22 12.55 7.37 -18.20
CA GLY A 22 12.66 6.91 -19.59
C GLY A 22 13.77 5.88 -19.78
N ILE A 23 14.05 5.08 -18.74
CA ILE A 23 15.12 4.08 -18.72
C ILE A 23 14.51 2.67 -18.77
N VAL A 24 15.15 1.77 -19.52
CA VAL A 24 14.90 0.33 -19.46
C VAL A 24 16.15 -0.41 -19.03
N ARG A 25 15.98 -1.45 -18.21
CA ARG A 25 17.09 -2.32 -17.80
C ARG A 25 17.10 -3.62 -18.58
N LEU A 26 18.28 -3.97 -19.09
CA LEU A 26 18.57 -5.19 -19.85
C LEU A 26 19.77 -5.94 -19.28
N ASP A 27 19.80 -7.26 -19.49
CA ASP A 27 20.96 -8.09 -19.18
C ASP A 27 22.19 -7.68 -20.00
N ARG A 28 23.37 -7.76 -19.39
CA ARG A 28 24.65 -7.46 -20.06
C ARG A 28 24.91 -8.36 -21.26
N SER A 29 24.47 -9.62 -21.20
CA SER A 29 24.56 -10.58 -22.29
C SER A 29 23.71 -10.15 -23.49
N ILE A 30 22.49 -9.66 -23.25
CA ILE A 30 21.59 -9.15 -24.28
C ILE A 30 22.10 -7.83 -24.85
N MET A 31 22.60 -6.93 -23.99
CA MET A 31 23.24 -5.69 -24.44
C MET A 31 24.42 -5.97 -25.38
N SER A 32 25.29 -6.92 -25.00
CA SER A 32 26.44 -7.32 -25.83
C SER A 32 26.00 -7.93 -27.16
N ARG A 33 24.94 -8.76 -27.16
CA ARG A 33 24.37 -9.35 -28.38
C ARG A 33 23.78 -8.32 -29.32
N LEU A 34 23.21 -7.23 -28.80
CA LEU A 34 22.63 -6.12 -29.57
C LEU A 34 23.65 -5.01 -29.89
N GLY A 35 24.90 -5.13 -29.42
CA GLY A 35 25.93 -4.10 -29.55
C GLY A 35 25.55 -2.79 -28.87
N LEU A 36 24.95 -2.86 -27.69
CA LEU A 36 24.49 -1.72 -26.89
C LEU A 36 25.46 -1.42 -25.74
N GLU A 37 25.71 -0.12 -25.52
CA GLU A 37 26.43 0.38 -24.34
C GLU A 37 25.46 1.05 -23.35
N PRO A 38 25.80 1.16 -22.04
CA PRO A 38 24.98 1.90 -21.09
C PRO A 38 24.78 3.35 -21.55
N GLY A 39 23.52 3.78 -21.67
CA GLY A 39 23.15 5.10 -22.19
C GLY A 39 22.73 5.12 -23.66
N ASP A 40 22.91 4.02 -24.41
CA ASP A 40 22.37 3.90 -25.76
C ASP A 40 20.84 3.90 -25.77
N ILE A 41 20.24 4.32 -26.88
CA ILE A 41 18.79 4.32 -27.06
C ILE A 41 18.36 3.03 -27.77
N VAL A 42 17.32 2.39 -27.22
CA VAL A 42 16.67 1.21 -27.81
C VAL A 42 15.27 1.55 -28.28
N GLU A 43 14.88 0.93 -29.39
CA GLU A 43 13.49 0.87 -29.87
C GLU A 43 12.84 -0.36 -29.27
N ILE A 44 11.66 -0.17 -28.68
CA ILE A 44 10.84 -1.22 -28.08
C ILE A 44 9.54 -1.29 -28.88
N GLU A 45 9.32 -2.44 -29.51
CA GLU A 45 8.16 -2.70 -30.35
C GLU A 45 7.23 -3.69 -29.64
N GLY A 46 6.07 -3.16 -29.22
CA GLY A 46 4.94 -3.94 -28.71
C GLY A 46 3.75 -3.85 -29.67
N LYS A 47 2.59 -3.36 -29.20
CA LYS A 47 1.49 -2.95 -30.08
C LYS A 47 1.76 -1.62 -30.78
N LYS A 48 2.58 -0.79 -30.14
CA LYS A 48 3.06 0.51 -30.62
C LYS A 48 4.57 0.56 -30.46
N LEU A 49 5.21 1.42 -31.26
CA LEU A 49 6.65 1.67 -31.17
C LEU A 49 6.93 2.74 -30.11
N THR A 50 7.86 2.46 -29.21
CA THR A 50 8.41 3.42 -28.26
C THR A 50 9.94 3.34 -28.20
N ALA A 51 10.57 4.26 -27.48
CA ALA A 51 12.01 4.28 -27.30
C ALA A 51 12.39 4.63 -25.86
N ALA A 52 13.50 4.08 -25.40
CA ALA A 52 13.99 4.28 -24.04
C ALA A 52 15.53 4.20 -23.99
N VAL A 53 16.11 4.74 -22.93
CA VAL A 53 17.56 4.67 -22.67
C VAL A 53 17.87 3.33 -21.99
N VAL A 54 18.87 2.62 -22.48
CA VAL A 54 19.25 1.32 -21.92
C VAL A 54 20.24 1.49 -20.77
N TRP A 55 20.02 0.73 -19.70
CA TRP A 55 20.96 0.58 -18.59
C TRP A 55 21.12 -0.90 -18.22
N PRO A 56 22.25 -1.29 -17.63
CA PRO A 56 22.43 -2.65 -17.14
C PRO A 56 21.47 -2.99 -15.99
N GLN A 57 21.01 -4.21 -16.01
CA GLN A 57 20.24 -4.85 -14.95
C GLN A 57 21.10 -5.11 -13.70
N ALA A 58 20.43 -5.28 -12.54
CA ALA A 58 21.10 -5.68 -11.31
C ALA A 58 21.55 -7.16 -11.40
N LEU A 59 22.64 -7.50 -10.71
CA LEU A 59 23.24 -8.84 -10.76
C LEU A 59 22.26 -9.96 -10.36
N GLU A 60 21.34 -9.66 -9.43
CA GLU A 60 20.31 -10.60 -8.94
C GLU A 60 19.39 -11.11 -10.04
N ASP A 61 19.23 -10.33 -11.11
CA ASP A 61 18.23 -10.57 -12.13
C ASP A 61 18.87 -10.89 -13.50
N GLU A 62 20.20 -11.04 -13.56
CA GLU A 62 20.91 -11.37 -14.79
C GLU A 62 20.55 -12.79 -15.29
N GLY A 63 20.31 -12.92 -16.59
CA GLY A 63 20.00 -14.21 -17.23
C GLY A 63 18.52 -14.60 -17.17
N SER A 64 17.68 -13.72 -16.65
CA SER A 64 16.23 -13.93 -16.57
C SER A 64 15.49 -13.66 -17.89
N GLY A 65 16.16 -13.05 -18.89
CA GLY A 65 15.54 -12.76 -20.19
C GLY A 65 14.40 -11.74 -20.12
N ILE A 66 14.40 -10.90 -19.08
CA ILE A 66 13.38 -9.87 -18.87
C ILE A 66 13.90 -8.49 -19.26
N VAL A 67 12.98 -7.59 -19.59
CA VAL A 67 13.22 -6.16 -19.72
C VAL A 67 12.40 -5.44 -18.67
N ARG A 68 13.08 -4.72 -17.77
CA ARG A 68 12.38 -3.86 -16.81
C ARG A 68 12.11 -2.50 -17.41
N MET A 69 10.84 -2.12 -17.45
CA MET A 69 10.38 -0.84 -17.96
C MET A 69 9.26 -0.30 -17.09
N ASP A 70 9.20 1.02 -16.97
CA ASP A 70 8.18 1.68 -16.16
C ASP A 70 6.79 1.66 -16.83
N GLY A 71 5.74 1.95 -16.04
CA GLY A 71 4.36 1.99 -16.54
C GLY A 71 4.15 2.96 -17.71
N TYR A 72 4.94 4.03 -17.80
CA TYR A 72 4.86 5.01 -18.90
C TYR A 72 5.35 4.42 -20.22
N ILE A 73 6.52 3.76 -20.22
CA ILE A 73 7.07 3.09 -21.39
C ILE A 73 6.17 1.92 -21.80
N ARG A 74 5.67 1.14 -20.83
CA ARG A 74 4.70 0.05 -21.08
C ARG A 74 3.45 0.56 -21.83
N ARG A 75 2.85 1.65 -21.34
CA ARG A 75 1.70 2.29 -22.00
C ARG A 75 2.03 2.81 -23.39
N ASN A 76 3.18 3.45 -23.56
CA ASN A 76 3.61 3.95 -24.87
C ASN A 76 3.83 2.82 -25.88
N ALA A 77 4.35 1.66 -25.44
CA ALA A 77 4.45 0.43 -26.22
C ALA A 77 3.11 -0.33 -26.38
N GLY A 78 2.11 -0.03 -25.54
CA GLY A 78 0.82 -0.73 -25.51
C GLY A 78 0.92 -2.17 -24.99
N VAL A 79 1.81 -2.41 -24.03
CA VAL A 79 2.08 -3.71 -23.41
C VAL A 79 1.86 -3.61 -21.91
N SER A 80 1.60 -4.75 -21.26
CA SER A 80 1.52 -4.83 -19.79
C SER A 80 2.61 -5.76 -19.24
N VAL A 81 2.74 -5.83 -17.91
CA VAL A 81 3.67 -6.76 -17.25
C VAL A 81 3.41 -8.21 -17.71
N GLY A 82 4.49 -8.95 -17.98
CA GLY A 82 4.44 -10.34 -18.43
C GLY A 82 4.33 -10.54 -19.94
N ASP A 83 4.01 -9.51 -20.73
CA ASP A 83 3.98 -9.56 -22.19
C ASP A 83 5.38 -9.69 -22.79
N THR A 84 5.48 -10.10 -24.05
CA THR A 84 6.74 -10.13 -24.79
C THR A 84 6.87 -8.91 -25.71
N VAL A 85 8.05 -8.29 -25.72
CA VAL A 85 8.40 -7.16 -26.59
C VAL A 85 9.64 -7.46 -27.41
N LYS A 86 9.71 -6.84 -28.59
CA LYS A 86 10.92 -6.87 -29.43
C LYS A 86 11.77 -5.65 -29.13
N VAL A 87 13.03 -5.86 -28.78
CA VAL A 87 13.99 -4.80 -28.48
C VAL A 87 15.09 -4.80 -29.51
N ARG A 88 15.41 -3.60 -30.03
CA ARG A 88 16.49 -3.39 -31.00
C ARG A 88 17.20 -2.06 -30.77
N LYS A 89 18.43 -1.94 -31.29
CA LYS A 89 19.19 -0.68 -31.24
C LYS A 89 18.50 0.40 -32.09
N ALA A 90 18.18 1.54 -31.49
CA ALA A 90 17.52 2.64 -32.18
C ALA A 90 18.49 3.42 -33.06
N LYS A 91 17.99 3.98 -34.17
CA LYS A 91 18.72 5.03 -34.90
C LYS A 91 18.27 6.40 -34.39
N SER A 92 18.82 6.82 -33.26
CA SER A 92 18.51 8.13 -32.67
C SER A 92 19.28 9.27 -33.34
N ALA A 93 18.60 10.40 -33.55
CA ALA A 93 19.24 11.66 -33.95
C ALA A 93 18.96 12.76 -32.92
N PRO A 94 19.83 13.77 -32.78
CA PRO A 94 19.54 14.92 -31.91
C PRO A 94 18.31 15.68 -32.44
N ALA A 95 17.37 15.98 -31.55
CA ALA A 95 16.16 16.72 -31.88
C ALA A 95 16.51 18.19 -32.19
N ARG A 96 16.05 18.70 -33.33
CA ARG A 96 16.10 20.15 -33.63
C ARG A 96 14.90 20.87 -33.04
N ARG A 97 13.70 20.29 -33.24
CA ARG A 97 12.45 20.85 -32.77
C ARG A 97 11.48 19.76 -32.33
N VAL A 98 10.83 19.97 -31.18
CA VAL A 98 9.82 19.06 -30.62
C VAL A 98 8.57 19.86 -30.29
N VAL A 99 7.41 19.34 -30.71
CA VAL A 99 6.11 19.95 -30.40
C VAL A 99 5.36 19.05 -29.43
N LEU A 100 5.05 19.60 -28.26
CA LEU A 100 4.31 18.93 -27.18
C LEU A 100 2.91 19.56 -27.05
N ALA A 101 1.92 18.74 -26.71
CA ALA A 101 0.57 19.20 -26.37
C ALA A 101 0.14 18.57 -25.05
N PRO A 102 -0.57 19.29 -24.15
CA PRO A 102 -1.16 18.71 -22.95
C PRO A 102 -2.07 17.52 -23.31
N ALA A 103 -1.98 16.44 -22.53
CA ALA A 103 -2.82 15.25 -22.75
C ALA A 103 -4.24 15.39 -22.14
N SER A 104 -4.50 16.47 -21.40
CA SER A 104 -5.79 16.78 -20.76
C SER A 104 -6.02 18.29 -20.74
N GLN A 105 -7.27 18.72 -20.53
CA GLN A 105 -7.65 20.13 -20.40
C GLN A 105 -7.09 20.74 -19.11
N PHE A 106 -5.78 20.98 -19.08
CA PHE A 106 -5.18 21.88 -18.12
C PHE A 106 -4.96 23.23 -18.80
N PHE A 107 -5.48 24.30 -18.19
CA PHE A 107 -5.10 25.65 -18.54
C PHE A 107 -3.65 25.86 -18.08
N ILE A 108 -2.72 25.57 -18.97
CA ILE A 108 -1.33 25.98 -18.81
C ILE A 108 -1.11 27.08 -19.82
N GLU A 109 -1.04 28.33 -19.35
CA GLU A 109 -0.59 29.41 -20.23
C GLU A 109 0.85 29.13 -20.64
N THR A 110 1.07 29.04 -21.94
CA THR A 110 2.36 28.75 -22.56
C THR A 110 3.32 29.90 -22.31
N SER A 111 4.04 29.87 -21.19
CA SER A 111 5.15 30.79 -20.94
C SER A 111 6.45 30.23 -21.55
N PRO A 112 7.37 31.10 -22.02
CA PRO A 112 8.72 30.69 -22.42
C PRO A 112 9.47 29.92 -21.31
N ASP A 113 9.23 30.30 -20.05
CA ASP A 113 9.87 29.71 -18.88
C ASP A 113 9.47 28.24 -18.66
N LEU A 114 8.21 27.89 -18.97
CA LEU A 114 7.76 26.50 -18.90
C LEU A 114 8.45 25.64 -19.96
N ALA A 115 8.62 26.15 -21.19
CA ALA A 115 9.32 25.41 -22.24
C ALA A 115 10.77 25.10 -21.85
N GLU A 116 11.44 26.04 -21.17
CA GLU A 116 12.79 25.83 -20.65
C GLU A 116 12.83 24.85 -19.47
N TYR A 117 11.85 24.92 -18.56
CA TYR A 117 11.69 23.93 -17.49
C TYR A 117 11.49 22.52 -18.03
N VAL A 118 10.55 22.36 -18.97
CA VAL A 118 10.27 21.11 -19.68
C VAL A 118 11.52 20.59 -20.37
N LYS A 119 12.28 21.46 -21.04
CA LYS A 119 13.54 21.10 -21.67
C LYS A 119 14.53 20.54 -20.68
N SER A 120 14.73 21.21 -19.54
CA SER A 120 15.66 20.75 -18.50
C SER A 120 15.34 19.34 -17.99
N LYS A 121 14.05 18.98 -17.92
CA LYS A 121 13.59 17.66 -17.48
C LYS A 121 13.65 16.58 -18.57
N LEU A 122 13.51 16.98 -19.84
CA LEU A 122 13.57 16.07 -20.98
C LEU A 122 14.97 15.86 -21.55
N LEU A 123 15.98 16.62 -21.10
CA LEU A 123 17.37 16.48 -21.56
C LEU A 123 17.84 15.00 -21.51
N GLY A 124 18.42 14.55 -22.61
CA GLY A 124 18.91 13.18 -22.77
C GLY A 124 17.83 12.11 -22.99
N ARG A 125 16.54 12.44 -22.87
CA ARG A 125 15.44 11.47 -23.06
C ARG A 125 15.12 11.27 -24.54
N PRO A 126 14.84 10.02 -24.95
CA PRO A 126 14.33 9.73 -26.29
C PRO A 126 12.84 10.08 -26.38
N LEU A 127 12.44 10.67 -27.49
CA LEU A 127 11.05 11.01 -27.80
C LEU A 127 10.63 10.38 -29.13
N VAL A 128 9.41 9.85 -29.14
CA VAL A 128 8.76 9.28 -30.32
C VAL A 128 7.42 9.96 -30.53
N ARG A 129 7.08 10.26 -31.79
CA ARG A 129 5.80 10.86 -32.15
C ARG A 129 4.63 10.00 -31.64
N GLY A 130 3.66 10.63 -30.98
CA GLY A 130 2.47 10.00 -30.42
C GLY A 130 2.66 9.38 -29.03
N ASN A 131 3.88 9.38 -28.49
CA ASN A 131 4.12 8.93 -27.11
C ASN A 131 3.70 10.02 -26.11
N VAL A 132 3.29 9.58 -24.92
CA VAL A 132 3.01 10.44 -23.78
C VAL A 132 4.25 10.49 -22.88
N VAL A 133 4.67 11.68 -22.50
CA VAL A 133 5.78 11.94 -21.59
C VAL A 133 5.28 12.71 -20.39
N GLU A 134 5.72 12.29 -19.21
CA GLU A 134 5.37 12.95 -17.96
C GLU A 134 6.50 13.86 -17.50
N ILE A 135 6.11 15.06 -17.10
CA ILE A 135 7.02 16.09 -16.63
C ILE A 135 6.67 16.34 -15.17
N PRO A 136 7.56 16.01 -14.22
CA PRO A 136 7.32 16.26 -12.82
C PRO A 136 7.23 17.77 -12.59
N LEU A 137 6.17 18.21 -11.92
CA LEU A 137 5.94 19.58 -11.49
C LEU A 137 5.50 19.54 -10.02
N PHE A 138 6.46 19.76 -9.11
CA PHE A 138 6.25 19.60 -7.66
C PHE A 138 5.76 18.20 -7.28
N SER A 139 4.64 18.08 -6.55
CA SER A 139 4.09 16.81 -6.09
C SER A 139 3.29 16.07 -7.17
N SER A 140 3.07 16.66 -8.35
CA SER A 140 2.32 16.04 -9.45
C SER A 140 3.19 15.92 -10.71
N ALA A 141 2.73 15.11 -11.66
CA ALA A 141 3.34 14.99 -12.97
C ALA A 141 2.35 15.42 -14.04
N LEU A 142 2.79 16.28 -14.97
CA LEU A 142 1.99 16.77 -16.07
C LEU A 142 2.26 15.94 -17.34
N PRO A 143 1.23 15.29 -17.91
CA PRO A 143 1.37 14.47 -19.10
C PRO A 143 1.27 15.31 -20.37
N PHE A 144 2.27 15.17 -21.23
CA PHE A 144 2.33 15.80 -22.56
C PHE A 144 2.42 14.74 -23.64
N THR A 145 1.66 14.92 -24.73
CA THR A 145 1.74 14.08 -25.92
C THR A 145 2.69 14.71 -26.93
N VAL A 146 3.60 13.90 -27.48
CA VAL A 146 4.52 14.32 -28.54
C VAL A 146 3.77 14.38 -29.87
N VAL A 147 3.48 15.59 -30.37
CA VAL A 147 2.70 15.79 -31.61
C VAL A 147 3.57 15.59 -32.84
N SER A 148 4.78 16.16 -32.82
CA SER A 148 5.76 16.05 -33.90
C SER A 148 7.19 16.24 -33.41
N THR A 149 8.12 15.61 -34.12
CA THR A 149 9.57 15.69 -33.91
C THR A 149 10.27 15.99 -35.22
N LEU A 150 11.34 16.80 -35.17
CA LEU A 150 12.22 17.12 -36.29
C LEU A 150 13.65 16.72 -35.92
N PRO A 151 14.25 15.72 -36.59
CA PRO A 151 13.70 14.88 -37.67
C PRO A 151 12.58 13.91 -37.24
N ALA A 152 11.76 13.44 -38.19
CA ALA A 152 10.60 12.57 -37.96
C ALA A 152 11.00 11.09 -37.71
N GLN A 153 11.88 10.87 -36.74
CA GLN A 153 12.36 9.57 -36.27
C GLN A 153 12.42 9.59 -34.73
N VAL A 154 13.00 8.55 -34.12
CA VAL A 154 13.36 8.58 -32.69
C VAL A 154 14.40 9.69 -32.50
N VAL A 155 14.07 10.69 -31.68
CA VAL A 155 14.96 11.82 -31.42
C VAL A 155 15.34 11.90 -29.95
N GLN A 156 16.54 12.39 -29.68
CA GLN A 156 17.00 12.67 -28.33
C GLN A 156 17.02 14.17 -28.07
N VAL A 157 16.46 14.61 -26.93
CA VAL A 157 16.47 16.02 -26.56
C VAL A 157 17.88 16.42 -26.11
N THR A 158 18.39 17.51 -26.70
CA THR A 158 19.71 18.09 -26.39
C THR A 158 19.55 19.55 -25.97
N GLU A 159 20.63 20.18 -25.50
CA GLU A 159 20.63 21.62 -25.18
C GLU A 159 20.31 22.50 -26.39
N SER A 160 20.51 22.01 -27.62
CA SER A 160 20.21 22.75 -28.85
C SER A 160 18.75 22.61 -29.32
N THR A 161 17.95 21.76 -28.66
CA THR A 161 16.57 21.47 -29.07
C THR A 161 15.62 22.61 -28.72
N GLU A 162 14.79 23.01 -29.68
CA GLU A 162 13.66 23.94 -29.49
C GLU A 162 12.40 23.16 -29.08
N ILE A 163 11.83 23.47 -27.93
CA ILE A 163 10.57 22.87 -27.45
C ILE A 163 9.44 23.88 -27.61
N VAL A 164 8.37 23.47 -28.29
CA VAL A 164 7.16 24.26 -28.47
C VAL A 164 5.99 23.54 -27.79
N ILE A 165 5.36 24.20 -26.83
CA ILE A 165 4.18 23.68 -26.12
C ILE A 165 2.95 24.30 -26.77
N LYS A 166 1.98 23.47 -27.17
CA LYS A 166 0.67 23.92 -27.64
C LYS A 166 -0.28 24.16 -26.47
N SER A 167 -1.16 25.13 -26.61
CA SER A 167 -2.17 25.48 -25.60
C SER A 167 -3.40 24.57 -25.65
N GLU A 168 -3.69 23.97 -26.81
CA GLU A 168 -4.81 23.06 -26.98
C GLU A 168 -4.41 21.60 -26.70
N PRO A 169 -5.27 20.82 -26.03
CA PRO A 169 -5.02 19.40 -25.82
C PRO A 169 -4.89 18.66 -27.15
N GLY A 170 -3.98 17.69 -27.21
CA GLY A 170 -3.82 16.84 -28.39
C GLY A 170 -5.11 16.06 -28.69
N ALA A 171 -5.37 15.76 -29.97
CA ALA A 171 -6.59 15.10 -30.48
C ALA A 171 -6.88 13.68 -29.94
N ALA A 172 -6.12 13.19 -28.95
CA ALA A 172 -6.39 11.94 -28.28
C ALA A 172 -6.64 12.24 -26.80
N GLU A 173 -7.90 12.14 -26.36
CA GLU A 173 -8.25 11.96 -24.95
C GLU A 173 -7.71 10.60 -24.51
N VAL A 174 -6.41 10.53 -24.25
CA VAL A 174 -5.81 9.29 -23.79
C VAL A 174 -6.12 9.19 -22.30
N SER A 175 -7.15 8.42 -21.93
CA SER A 175 -7.43 8.01 -20.55
C SER A 175 -6.11 7.60 -19.88
N ILE A 176 -5.62 8.43 -18.97
CA ILE A 176 -4.34 8.24 -18.28
C ILE A 176 -4.62 7.35 -17.07
N PRO A 177 -3.98 6.18 -16.97
CA PRO A 177 -4.08 5.39 -15.76
C PRO A 177 -3.49 6.23 -14.62
N ARG A 178 -4.32 6.54 -13.62
CA ARG A 178 -3.92 7.41 -12.51
C ARG A 178 -2.95 6.73 -11.52
N VAL A 179 -2.85 5.40 -11.56
CA VAL A 179 -2.08 4.58 -10.60
C VAL A 179 -1.55 3.33 -11.29
N THR A 180 -0.26 3.04 -11.13
CA THR A 180 0.42 1.80 -11.57
C THR A 180 0.91 0.99 -10.37
N TYR A 181 1.34 -0.27 -10.58
CA TYR A 181 1.93 -1.07 -9.49
C TYR A 181 3.19 -0.43 -8.91
N GLU A 182 3.94 0.32 -9.72
CA GLU A 182 5.11 1.08 -9.28
C GLU A 182 4.79 2.28 -8.38
N ASP A 183 3.52 2.70 -8.33
CA ASP A 183 3.04 3.75 -7.44
C ASP A 183 2.54 3.18 -6.09
N ILE A 184 2.70 1.87 -5.88
CA ILE A 184 2.37 1.18 -4.64
C ILE A 184 3.68 0.68 -4.02
N GLY A 185 4.13 1.33 -2.95
CA GLY A 185 5.27 0.86 -2.16
C GLY A 185 4.90 -0.38 -1.38
N ASP A 186 5.82 -1.36 -1.31
CA ASP A 186 5.65 -2.64 -0.62
C ASP A 186 4.45 -3.49 -1.12
N LEU A 187 3.90 -4.38 -0.29
CA LEU A 187 2.79 -5.29 -0.59
C LEU A 187 3.11 -6.36 -1.67
N GLU A 188 4.36 -6.81 -1.78
CA GLU A 188 4.74 -7.80 -2.81
C GLU A 188 3.92 -9.09 -2.75
N GLU A 189 3.63 -9.61 -1.55
CA GLU A 189 2.79 -10.79 -1.40
C GLU A 189 1.34 -10.52 -1.87
N ALA A 190 0.77 -9.36 -1.52
CA ALA A 190 -0.58 -8.99 -1.95
C ALA A 190 -0.63 -8.71 -3.46
N LYS A 191 0.38 -8.03 -4.03
CA LYS A 191 0.50 -7.82 -5.47
C LYS A 191 0.55 -9.14 -6.22
N GLN A 192 1.40 -10.08 -5.80
CA GLN A 192 1.50 -11.40 -6.43
C GLN A 192 0.16 -12.14 -6.38
N LYS A 193 -0.47 -12.20 -5.19
CA LYS A 193 -1.78 -12.81 -4.99
C LYS A 193 -2.84 -12.21 -5.93
N VAL A 194 -2.90 -10.88 -6.03
CA VAL A 194 -3.87 -10.22 -6.92
C VAL A 194 -3.56 -10.47 -8.39
N ARG A 195 -2.29 -10.53 -8.81
CA ARG A 195 -1.94 -10.90 -10.19
C ARG A 195 -2.43 -12.30 -10.54
N GLU A 196 -2.23 -13.25 -9.65
CA GLU A 196 -2.66 -14.64 -9.87
C GLU A 196 -4.18 -14.78 -9.91
N MET A 197 -4.89 -14.03 -9.06
CA MET A 197 -6.34 -14.18 -8.87
C MET A 197 -7.18 -13.26 -9.77
N VAL A 198 -6.64 -12.12 -10.21
CA VAL A 198 -7.40 -11.12 -10.98
C VAL A 198 -6.81 -10.94 -12.37
N GLU A 199 -5.49 -10.74 -12.48
CA GLU A 199 -4.86 -10.46 -13.76
C GLU A 199 -4.81 -11.69 -14.68
N LEU A 200 -4.40 -12.86 -14.17
CA LEU A 200 -4.33 -14.08 -14.96
C LEU A 200 -5.68 -14.49 -15.57
N PRO A 201 -6.81 -14.54 -14.83
CA PRO A 201 -8.11 -14.86 -15.42
C PRO A 201 -8.56 -13.90 -16.52
N LEU A 202 -8.25 -12.60 -16.37
CA LEU A 202 -8.67 -11.57 -17.32
C LEU A 202 -7.83 -11.57 -18.59
N ARG A 203 -6.50 -11.79 -18.46
CA ARG A 203 -5.58 -11.73 -19.60
C ARG A 203 -5.44 -13.07 -20.33
N HIS A 204 -5.46 -14.18 -19.60
CA HIS A 204 -5.21 -15.53 -20.12
C HIS A 204 -6.32 -16.53 -19.74
N PRO A 205 -7.58 -16.29 -20.13
CA PRO A 205 -8.70 -17.19 -19.83
C PRO A 205 -8.52 -18.59 -20.43
N GLU A 206 -7.70 -18.75 -21.47
CA GLU A 206 -7.35 -20.02 -22.08
C GLU A 206 -6.64 -20.98 -21.11
N LEU A 207 -5.83 -20.48 -20.17
CA LEU A 207 -5.13 -21.31 -19.20
C LEU A 207 -6.10 -22.02 -18.26
N PHE A 208 -7.10 -21.29 -17.75
CA PHE A 208 -8.13 -21.81 -16.86
C PHE A 208 -9.02 -22.84 -17.58
N LYS A 209 -9.38 -22.56 -18.84
CA LYS A 209 -10.15 -23.50 -19.68
C LYS A 209 -9.38 -24.80 -19.95
N HIS A 210 -8.08 -24.70 -20.21
CA HIS A 210 -7.25 -25.87 -20.48
C HIS A 210 -7.05 -26.73 -19.23
N LEU A 211 -6.85 -26.08 -18.08
CA LEU A 211 -6.71 -26.75 -16.79
C LEU A 211 -8.05 -27.26 -16.22
N GLY A 212 -9.18 -26.83 -16.77
CA GLY A 212 -10.51 -27.21 -16.31
C GLY A 212 -10.83 -26.69 -14.90
N ILE A 213 -10.23 -25.56 -14.52
CA ILE A 213 -10.45 -24.91 -13.22
C ILE A 213 -11.24 -23.62 -13.40
N ASP A 214 -12.12 -23.34 -12.45
CA ASP A 214 -12.87 -22.08 -12.43
C ASP A 214 -11.99 -20.95 -11.89
N PRO A 215 -11.99 -19.77 -12.54
CA PRO A 215 -11.33 -18.60 -12.00
C PRO A 215 -12.05 -18.13 -10.72
N PRO A 216 -11.32 -17.52 -9.77
CA PRO A 216 -11.93 -16.99 -8.55
C PRO A 216 -12.90 -15.86 -8.89
N LYS A 217 -14.09 -15.87 -8.30
CA LYS A 217 -15.15 -14.89 -8.60
C LYS A 217 -15.00 -13.60 -7.79
N GLY A 218 -14.46 -13.72 -6.58
CA GLY A 218 -14.30 -12.59 -5.68
C GLY A 218 -13.06 -12.67 -4.79
N VAL A 219 -12.50 -11.50 -4.51
CA VAL A 219 -11.36 -11.31 -3.62
C VAL A 219 -11.72 -10.31 -2.53
N LEU A 220 -11.47 -10.65 -1.27
CA LEU A 220 -11.70 -9.77 -0.12
C LEU A 220 -10.37 -9.20 0.40
N PHE A 221 -10.23 -7.87 0.34
CA PHE A 221 -9.12 -7.12 0.92
C PHE A 221 -9.47 -6.72 2.35
N TYR A 222 -8.61 -7.05 3.31
CA TYR A 222 -8.80 -6.67 4.71
C TYR A 222 -7.53 -6.09 5.34
N GLY A 223 -7.69 -5.28 6.39
CA GLY A 223 -6.57 -4.62 7.07
C GLY A 223 -6.93 -3.22 7.60
N PRO A 224 -6.00 -2.48 8.21
CA PRO A 224 -6.26 -1.12 8.66
C PRO A 224 -6.57 -0.15 7.51
N PRO A 225 -7.27 0.97 7.78
CA PRO A 225 -7.49 2.02 6.79
C PRO A 225 -6.16 2.66 6.37
N GLY A 226 -6.07 3.17 5.14
CA GLY A 226 -4.89 3.88 4.65
C GLY A 226 -3.71 3.00 4.22
N THR A 227 -3.88 1.68 4.15
CA THR A 227 -2.87 0.71 3.69
C THR A 227 -2.82 0.51 2.16
N GLY A 228 -3.71 1.18 1.40
CA GLY A 228 -3.65 1.19 -0.07
C GLY A 228 -4.53 0.17 -0.79
N LYS A 229 -5.53 -0.43 -0.12
CA LYS A 229 -6.50 -1.37 -0.74
C LYS A 229 -7.13 -0.86 -2.03
N THR A 230 -7.68 0.36 -1.98
CA THR A 230 -8.31 1.04 -3.12
C THR A 230 -7.29 1.40 -4.20
N LEU A 231 -6.03 1.69 -3.83
CA LEU A 231 -4.96 1.97 -4.79
C LEU A 231 -4.55 0.70 -5.55
N LEU A 232 -4.41 -0.44 -4.87
CA LEU A 232 -4.09 -1.71 -5.50
C LEU A 232 -5.16 -2.16 -6.49
N ALA A 233 -6.44 -2.08 -6.10
CA ALA A 233 -7.55 -2.41 -7.01
C ALA A 233 -7.53 -1.56 -8.29
N LYS A 234 -7.27 -0.25 -8.15
CA LYS A 234 -7.14 0.67 -9.29
C LYS A 234 -5.92 0.35 -10.17
N ALA A 235 -4.78 0.02 -9.58
CA ALA A 235 -3.58 -0.35 -10.32
C ALA A 235 -3.78 -1.62 -11.15
N VAL A 236 -4.43 -2.63 -10.58
CA VAL A 236 -4.73 -3.91 -11.25
C VAL A 236 -5.68 -3.70 -12.44
N ALA A 237 -6.72 -2.89 -12.26
CA ALA A 237 -7.64 -2.56 -13.34
C ALA A 237 -6.95 -1.82 -14.50
N ASN A 238 -6.07 -0.87 -14.16
CA ASN A 238 -5.28 -0.14 -15.15
C ASN A 238 -4.31 -1.05 -15.92
N GLU A 239 -3.63 -1.98 -15.25
CA GLU A 239 -2.64 -2.87 -15.90
C GLU A 239 -3.32 -3.93 -16.79
N THR A 240 -4.47 -4.46 -16.34
CA THR A 240 -5.30 -5.39 -17.13
C THR A 240 -6.03 -4.71 -18.29
N GLY A 241 -6.22 -3.40 -18.24
CA GLY A 241 -7.08 -2.65 -19.18
C GLY A 241 -8.57 -2.97 -19.03
N ALA A 242 -8.99 -3.53 -17.89
CA ALA A 242 -10.38 -3.88 -17.61
C ALA A 242 -11.22 -2.65 -17.24
N TYR A 243 -12.53 -2.69 -17.51
CA TYR A 243 -13.47 -1.66 -17.09
C TYR A 243 -13.58 -1.62 -15.56
N PHE A 244 -13.30 -0.49 -14.92
CA PHE A 244 -13.27 -0.37 -13.46
C PHE A 244 -14.49 0.37 -12.93
N ILE A 245 -15.28 -0.30 -12.09
CA ILE A 245 -16.41 0.31 -11.36
C ILE A 245 -16.06 0.37 -9.88
N SER A 246 -16.08 1.57 -9.29
CA SER A 246 -15.82 1.78 -7.86
C SER A 246 -17.11 2.14 -7.14
N ILE A 247 -17.38 1.48 -6.03
CA ILE A 247 -18.58 1.64 -5.22
C ILE A 247 -18.14 1.79 -3.78
N ASN A 248 -18.75 2.73 -3.06
CA ASN A 248 -18.58 2.81 -1.62
C ASN A 248 -19.83 2.22 -0.93
N GLY A 249 -19.66 1.33 0.05
CA GLY A 249 -20.75 0.64 0.74
C GLY A 249 -21.87 1.58 1.22
N PRO A 250 -21.57 2.64 1.99
CA PRO A 250 -22.55 3.62 2.43
C PRO A 250 -23.30 4.32 1.30
N GLU A 251 -22.71 4.47 0.10
CA GLU A 251 -23.40 5.11 -1.04
C GLU A 251 -24.55 4.27 -1.59
N ILE A 252 -24.51 2.95 -1.40
CA ILE A 252 -25.58 2.03 -1.81
C ILE A 252 -26.75 2.09 -0.83
N MET A 253 -26.50 2.40 0.43
CA MET A 253 -27.51 2.42 1.49
C MET A 253 -28.40 3.67 1.35
N SER A 254 -29.62 3.49 0.85
CA SER A 254 -30.62 4.56 0.76
C SER A 254 -31.77 4.31 1.74
N LYS A 255 -32.47 5.38 2.13
CA LYS A 255 -33.66 5.30 2.99
C LYS A 255 -34.90 4.82 2.23
N PHE A 256 -34.83 4.73 0.90
CA PHE A 256 -35.97 4.39 0.05
C PHE A 256 -36.00 2.90 -0.25
N TYR A 257 -37.18 2.31 -0.16
CA TYR A 257 -37.36 0.87 -0.29
C TYR A 257 -37.00 0.38 -1.71
N GLY A 258 -36.08 -0.58 -1.82
CA GLY A 258 -35.74 -1.26 -3.07
C GLY A 258 -34.73 -0.54 -3.98
N GLU A 259 -34.42 0.73 -3.72
CA GLU A 259 -33.47 1.51 -4.53
C GLU A 259 -32.03 0.95 -4.41
N SER A 260 -31.61 0.57 -3.20
CA SER A 260 -30.31 -0.06 -2.95
C SER A 260 -30.12 -1.38 -3.71
N GLU A 261 -31.18 -2.20 -3.78
CA GLU A 261 -31.17 -3.49 -4.48
C GLU A 261 -31.10 -3.30 -6.00
N GLN A 262 -31.87 -2.34 -6.52
CA GLN A 262 -31.87 -2.00 -7.95
C GLN A 262 -30.51 -1.43 -8.37
N ARG A 263 -29.93 -0.52 -7.59
CA ARG A 263 -28.62 0.07 -7.89
C ARG A 263 -27.51 -0.97 -7.94
N LEU A 264 -27.50 -1.94 -7.02
CA LEU A 264 -26.55 -3.07 -7.08
C LEU A 264 -26.73 -3.89 -8.35
N ARG A 265 -27.97 -4.13 -8.79
CA ARG A 265 -28.24 -4.88 -10.02
C ARG A 265 -27.74 -4.14 -11.26
N GLU A 266 -28.04 -2.84 -11.36
CA GLU A 266 -27.63 -2.00 -12.49
C GLU A 266 -26.10 -1.99 -12.65
N ILE A 267 -25.38 -1.88 -11.55
CA ILE A 267 -23.91 -1.94 -11.50
C ILE A 267 -23.37 -3.27 -12.04
N PHE A 268 -23.91 -4.40 -11.57
CA PHE A 268 -23.47 -5.72 -12.02
C PHE A 268 -23.81 -5.97 -13.50
N GLU A 269 -24.96 -5.47 -13.96
CA GLU A 269 -25.33 -5.52 -15.38
C GLU A 269 -24.42 -4.64 -16.25
N GLU A 270 -24.06 -3.45 -15.79
CA GLU A 270 -23.10 -2.56 -16.45
C GLU A 270 -21.72 -3.21 -16.57
N ALA A 271 -21.24 -3.83 -15.50
CA ALA A 271 -19.96 -4.57 -15.50
C ALA A 271 -19.98 -5.73 -16.50
N GLN A 272 -21.08 -6.49 -16.57
CA GLN A 272 -21.22 -7.60 -17.52
C GLN A 272 -21.28 -7.12 -18.98
N LYS A 273 -21.90 -5.97 -19.25
CA LYS A 273 -21.94 -5.38 -20.60
C LYS A 273 -20.57 -4.89 -21.07
N ASN A 274 -19.74 -4.40 -20.15
CA ASN A 274 -18.40 -3.86 -20.43
C ASN A 274 -17.26 -4.85 -20.11
N ALA A 275 -17.54 -6.15 -20.04
CA ALA A 275 -16.54 -7.16 -19.71
C ALA A 275 -15.40 -7.19 -20.77
N PRO A 276 -14.11 -7.35 -20.37
CA PRO A 276 -13.60 -7.63 -19.02
C PRO A 276 -13.72 -6.44 -18.06
N ALA A 277 -14.23 -6.69 -16.85
CA ALA A 277 -14.53 -5.66 -15.86
C ALA A 277 -14.16 -6.05 -14.42
N ILE A 278 -13.86 -5.06 -13.59
CA ILE A 278 -13.58 -5.21 -12.16
C ILE A 278 -14.56 -4.33 -11.39
N ILE A 279 -15.32 -4.95 -10.49
CA ILE A 279 -16.20 -4.26 -9.55
C ILE A 279 -15.45 -4.14 -8.22
N PHE A 280 -15.15 -2.93 -7.79
CA PHE A 280 -14.53 -2.65 -6.50
C PHE A 280 -15.57 -2.10 -5.51
N ILE A 281 -15.79 -2.82 -4.41
CA ILE A 281 -16.70 -2.43 -3.32
C ILE A 281 -15.84 -2.06 -2.10
N ASP A 282 -15.75 -0.78 -1.79
CA ASP A 282 -15.12 -0.30 -0.54
C ASP A 282 -16.14 -0.34 0.60
N GLU A 283 -15.66 -0.51 1.84
CA GLU A 283 -16.49 -0.59 3.06
C GLU A 283 -17.66 -1.59 2.93
N ILE A 284 -17.37 -2.80 2.43
CA ILE A 284 -18.41 -3.83 2.23
C ILE A 284 -19.16 -4.20 3.53
N ASP A 285 -18.53 -4.02 4.69
CA ASP A 285 -19.14 -4.20 6.01
C ASP A 285 -20.35 -3.28 6.24
N ALA A 286 -20.45 -2.15 5.53
CA ALA A 286 -21.62 -1.28 5.59
C ALA A 286 -22.87 -1.85 4.89
N ILE A 287 -22.68 -2.65 3.84
CA ILE A 287 -23.79 -3.25 3.06
C ILE A 287 -24.01 -4.73 3.36
N ALA A 288 -23.02 -5.40 3.94
CA ALA A 288 -23.08 -6.81 4.29
C ALA A 288 -22.63 -7.13 5.73
N PRO A 289 -23.19 -6.46 6.74
CA PRO A 289 -22.91 -6.78 8.13
C PRO A 289 -23.46 -8.17 8.53
N LYS A 290 -22.97 -8.72 9.65
CA LYS A 290 -23.50 -9.95 10.27
C LYS A 290 -25.00 -9.84 10.54
N ARG A 291 -25.78 -10.81 10.04
CA ARG A 291 -27.24 -10.85 10.17
C ARG A 291 -27.77 -10.80 11.60
N GLU A 292 -26.98 -11.29 12.56
CA GLU A 292 -27.32 -11.33 13.99
C GLU A 292 -27.25 -9.94 14.64
N GLU A 293 -26.36 -9.07 14.15
CA GLU A 293 -26.14 -7.71 14.70
C GLU A 293 -27.08 -6.67 14.08
N VAL A 294 -27.78 -7.05 12.99
CA VAL A 294 -28.62 -6.18 12.18
C VAL A 294 -30.08 -6.22 12.63
N THR A 295 -30.59 -5.06 13.06
CA THR A 295 -32.02 -4.87 13.39
C THR A 295 -32.86 -4.49 12.16
N GLY A 296 -32.26 -3.92 11.11
CA GLY A 296 -32.96 -3.44 9.90
C GLY A 296 -33.25 -4.51 8.84
N GLU A 297 -34.46 -4.53 8.29
CA GLU A 297 -34.84 -5.42 7.18
C GLU A 297 -34.23 -5.04 5.83
N VAL A 298 -33.82 -3.77 5.64
CA VAL A 298 -33.21 -3.29 4.39
C VAL A 298 -31.82 -3.90 4.22
N GLU A 299 -30.98 -3.84 5.25
CA GLU A 299 -29.62 -4.40 5.25
C GLU A 299 -29.63 -5.91 4.94
N LYS A 300 -30.51 -6.68 5.58
CA LYS A 300 -30.66 -8.12 5.33
C LYS A 300 -31.01 -8.44 3.87
N ARG A 301 -31.82 -7.60 3.23
CA ARG A 301 -32.19 -7.76 1.81
C ARG A 301 -31.05 -7.39 0.87
N VAL A 302 -30.32 -6.32 1.16
CA VAL A 302 -29.12 -5.93 0.40
C VAL A 302 -28.07 -7.04 0.44
N VAL A 303 -27.83 -7.66 1.61
CA VAL A 303 -26.94 -8.82 1.74
C VAL A 303 -27.43 -9.98 0.85
N ALA A 304 -28.72 -10.32 0.95
CA ALA A 304 -29.30 -11.41 0.16
C ALA A 304 -29.18 -11.16 -1.36
N GLN A 305 -29.40 -9.92 -1.79
CA GLN A 305 -29.26 -9.51 -3.19
C GLN A 305 -27.79 -9.60 -3.66
N LEU A 306 -26.83 -9.15 -2.84
CA LEU A 306 -25.40 -9.26 -3.18
C LEU A 306 -24.98 -10.74 -3.32
N LEU A 307 -25.44 -11.60 -2.41
CA LEU A 307 -25.22 -13.05 -2.51
C LEU A 307 -25.76 -13.63 -3.81
N ALA A 308 -27.00 -13.27 -4.17
CA ALA A 308 -27.63 -13.72 -5.41
C ALA A 308 -26.89 -13.22 -6.66
N LEU A 309 -26.38 -11.98 -6.64
CA LEU A 309 -25.57 -11.43 -7.73
C LEU A 309 -24.24 -12.15 -7.89
N MET A 310 -23.53 -12.44 -6.78
CA MET A 310 -22.28 -13.20 -6.79
C MET A 310 -22.47 -14.62 -7.30
N ASP A 311 -23.51 -15.33 -6.85
CA ASP A 311 -23.83 -16.67 -7.31
C ASP A 311 -24.28 -16.68 -8.79
N GLY A 312 -24.95 -15.59 -9.20
CA GLY A 312 -25.44 -15.38 -10.57
C GLY A 312 -24.37 -14.96 -11.58
N LEU A 313 -23.14 -14.64 -11.14
CA LEU A 313 -22.00 -14.42 -12.04
C LEU A 313 -21.70 -15.73 -12.79
N LYS A 314 -22.10 -15.76 -14.07
CA LYS A 314 -21.81 -16.85 -15.00
C LYS A 314 -20.30 -17.00 -15.16
N GLU A 315 -19.80 -18.24 -15.24
CA GLU A 315 -18.39 -18.59 -15.49
C GLU A 315 -17.76 -17.93 -16.74
N ARG A 316 -18.59 -17.40 -17.65
CA ARG A 316 -18.16 -16.72 -18.88
C ARG A 316 -18.03 -15.20 -18.73
N GLY A 317 -18.57 -14.60 -17.66
CA GLY A 317 -18.42 -13.18 -17.39
C GLY A 317 -17.03 -12.96 -16.85
N GLN A 318 -16.15 -12.34 -17.63
CA GLN A 318 -14.83 -11.86 -17.20
C GLN A 318 -14.97 -10.68 -16.22
N VAL A 319 -15.81 -10.86 -15.19
CA VAL A 319 -16.14 -9.88 -14.16
C VAL A 319 -15.61 -10.42 -12.85
N VAL A 320 -14.68 -9.70 -12.26
CA VAL A 320 -14.10 -10.03 -10.96
C VAL A 320 -14.58 -9.02 -9.94
N VAL A 321 -15.03 -9.49 -8.77
CA VAL A 321 -15.47 -8.62 -7.67
C VAL A 321 -14.39 -8.52 -6.61
N ILE A 322 -13.87 -7.32 -6.38
CA ILE A 322 -12.94 -7.03 -5.29
C ILE A 322 -13.70 -6.25 -4.22
N ALA A 323 -13.72 -6.76 -2.99
CA ALA A 323 -14.31 -6.05 -1.86
C ALA A 323 -13.22 -5.65 -0.87
N ALA A 324 -13.36 -4.51 -0.21
CA ALA A 324 -12.46 -4.06 0.84
C ALA A 324 -13.21 -3.79 2.14
N THR A 325 -12.63 -4.20 3.27
CA THR A 325 -13.17 -3.95 4.61
C THR A 325 -12.04 -3.69 5.60
N ASN A 326 -12.29 -2.88 6.62
CA ASN A 326 -11.37 -2.77 7.76
C ASN A 326 -11.69 -3.77 8.87
N ARG A 327 -12.86 -4.42 8.81
CA ARG A 327 -13.40 -5.31 9.84
C ARG A 327 -13.92 -6.60 9.19
N PRO A 328 -13.02 -7.54 8.82
CA PRO A 328 -13.41 -8.79 8.16
C PRO A 328 -14.33 -9.68 9.02
N ASP A 329 -14.30 -9.48 10.34
CA ASP A 329 -15.17 -10.18 11.28
C ASP A 329 -16.60 -9.63 11.28
N ASP A 330 -16.85 -8.41 10.79
CA ASP A 330 -18.18 -7.79 10.80
C ASP A 330 -19.00 -8.19 9.56
N ILE A 331 -18.36 -8.83 8.57
CA ILE A 331 -19.01 -9.27 7.32
C ILE A 331 -19.81 -10.56 7.54
N ASP A 332 -20.95 -10.68 6.85
CA ASP A 332 -21.72 -11.93 6.77
C ASP A 332 -20.83 -13.12 6.34
N PRO A 333 -20.67 -14.17 7.17
CA PRO A 333 -19.85 -15.34 6.86
C PRO A 333 -20.25 -16.07 5.57
N ALA A 334 -21.49 -15.90 5.09
CA ALA A 334 -21.94 -16.47 3.83
C ALA A 334 -21.20 -15.88 2.62
N LEU A 335 -20.75 -14.62 2.68
CA LEU A 335 -19.97 -14.00 1.61
C LEU A 335 -18.54 -14.56 1.51
N ARG A 336 -17.99 -15.05 2.63
CA ARG A 336 -16.63 -15.61 2.74
C ARG A 336 -16.54 -17.09 2.35
N ARG A 337 -17.63 -17.68 1.84
CA ARG A 337 -17.67 -19.08 1.43
C ARG A 337 -17.13 -19.25 0.00
N PRO A 338 -16.56 -20.43 -0.33
CA PRO A 338 -16.16 -20.76 -1.70
C PRO A 338 -17.31 -20.58 -2.71
N GLY A 339 -17.00 -20.05 -3.89
CA GLY A 339 -17.90 -19.55 -4.92
C GLY A 339 -18.21 -18.05 -4.87
N ARG A 340 -17.70 -17.29 -3.87
CA ARG A 340 -17.97 -15.86 -3.63
C ARG A 340 -16.67 -15.12 -3.35
N PHE A 341 -16.38 -14.71 -2.11
CA PHE A 341 -15.05 -14.24 -1.71
C PHE A 341 -14.21 -15.44 -1.25
N ASP A 342 -13.66 -16.14 -2.22
CA ASP A 342 -12.92 -17.40 -2.02
C ASP A 342 -11.55 -17.17 -1.40
N ARG A 343 -11.09 -15.92 -1.49
CA ARG A 343 -9.72 -15.52 -1.22
C ARG A 343 -9.72 -14.22 -0.44
N GLU A 344 -8.94 -14.24 0.63
CA GLU A 344 -8.74 -13.08 1.50
C GLU A 344 -7.29 -12.64 1.41
N ILE A 345 -7.07 -11.35 1.21
CA ILE A 345 -5.75 -10.73 1.12
C ILE A 345 -5.61 -9.73 2.25
N ALA A 346 -4.59 -9.96 3.08
CA ALA A 346 -4.24 -9.09 4.19
C ALA A 346 -3.44 -7.88 3.70
N PHE A 347 -3.76 -6.71 4.25
CA PHE A 347 -3.02 -5.47 4.09
C PHE A 347 -2.54 -5.03 5.48
N PRO A 348 -1.38 -5.50 5.94
CA PRO A 348 -0.85 -5.16 7.25
C PRO A 348 -0.38 -3.69 7.31
N VAL A 349 -0.08 -3.22 8.52
CA VAL A 349 0.64 -1.96 8.70
C VAL A 349 2.06 -2.13 8.15
N PRO A 350 2.60 -1.16 7.37
CA PRO A 350 3.90 -1.32 6.73
C PRO A 350 5.04 -1.37 7.76
N ASP A 351 5.96 -2.32 7.54
CA ASP A 351 7.22 -2.41 8.27
C ASP A 351 8.20 -1.27 7.90
N ARG A 352 9.37 -1.22 8.53
CA ARG A 352 10.37 -0.18 8.25
C ARG A 352 10.78 -0.12 6.76
N ARG A 353 11.00 -1.27 6.13
CA ARG A 353 11.40 -1.35 4.71
C ARG A 353 10.26 -0.83 3.82
N ALA A 354 9.05 -1.26 4.11
CA ALA A 354 7.84 -0.85 3.43
C ALA A 354 7.59 0.65 3.52
N ARG A 355 7.73 1.24 4.72
CA ARG A 355 7.62 2.68 4.92
C ARG A 355 8.64 3.47 4.11
N ARG A 356 9.88 2.98 4.01
CA ARG A 356 10.92 3.59 3.16
C ARG A 356 10.50 3.57 1.68
N GLU A 357 9.96 2.46 1.19
CA GLU A 357 9.48 2.37 -0.20
C GLU A 357 8.29 3.30 -0.47
N ILE A 358 7.32 3.34 0.45
CA ILE A 358 6.17 4.25 0.36
C ILE A 358 6.63 5.72 0.37
N LEU A 359 7.57 6.08 1.26
CA LEU A 359 8.18 7.40 1.28
C LEU A 359 8.85 7.70 -0.07
N GLN A 360 9.62 6.75 -0.61
CA GLN A 360 10.28 6.92 -1.91
C GLN A 360 9.28 7.17 -3.06
N VAL A 361 8.12 6.52 -3.04
CA VAL A 361 7.04 6.76 -4.01
C VAL A 361 6.50 8.19 -3.85
N HIS A 362 6.13 8.60 -2.63
CA HIS A 362 5.55 9.92 -2.39
C HIS A 362 6.54 11.08 -2.57
N THR A 363 7.84 10.83 -2.38
CA THR A 363 8.89 11.83 -2.60
C THR A 363 9.48 11.79 -4.01
N ARG A 364 9.05 10.88 -4.90
CA ARG A 364 9.62 10.69 -6.25
C ARG A 364 9.70 11.97 -7.07
N ASN A 365 8.63 12.77 -7.03
CA ASN A 365 8.54 14.04 -7.77
C ASN A 365 8.90 15.26 -6.90
N MET A 366 9.13 15.06 -5.61
CA MET A 366 9.41 16.14 -4.67
C MET A 366 10.87 16.61 -4.79
N PRO A 367 11.14 17.93 -4.87
CA PRO A 367 12.50 18.44 -4.85
C PRO A 367 13.07 18.34 -3.43
N LEU A 368 13.70 17.22 -3.10
CA LEU A 368 14.36 17.02 -1.81
C LEU A 368 15.74 17.70 -1.78
N ALA A 369 16.09 18.25 -0.62
CA ALA A 369 17.45 18.67 -0.32
C ALA A 369 18.33 17.46 0.06
N GLU A 370 19.65 17.63 -0.02
CA GLU A 370 20.63 16.55 0.22
C GLU A 370 20.65 16.04 1.67
N ASP A 371 20.12 16.82 2.60
CA ASP A 371 20.02 16.51 4.03
C ASP A 371 18.84 15.57 4.36
N VAL A 372 17.95 15.26 3.40
CA VAL A 372 16.79 14.40 3.64
C VAL A 372 17.18 12.93 3.51
N ASN A 373 17.15 12.20 4.62
CA ASN A 373 17.37 10.76 4.66
C ASN A 373 16.05 10.00 4.85
N LEU A 374 15.61 9.26 3.82
CA LEU A 374 14.37 8.46 3.88
C LEU A 374 14.47 7.27 4.85
N ASP A 375 15.67 6.74 5.10
CA ASP A 375 15.86 5.64 6.05
C ASP A 375 15.59 6.10 7.49
N GLU A 376 16.07 7.30 7.84
CA GLU A 376 15.81 7.93 9.14
C GLU A 376 14.31 8.22 9.30
N LEU A 377 13.66 8.77 8.28
CA LEU A 377 12.21 9.01 8.33
C LEU A 377 11.41 7.72 8.48
N ALA A 378 11.84 6.61 7.85
CA ALA A 378 11.20 5.32 8.00
C ALA A 378 11.36 4.74 9.43
N GLU A 379 12.49 4.98 10.09
CA GLU A 379 12.70 4.66 11.51
C GLU A 379 11.82 5.50 12.43
N MET A 380 11.55 6.76 12.11
CA MET A 380 10.75 7.62 13.00
C MET A 380 9.23 7.49 12.82
N THR A 381 8.78 6.82 11.76
CA THR A 381 7.35 6.73 11.37
C THR A 381 6.71 5.40 11.75
N HIS A 382 7.01 4.87 12.93
CA HIS A 382 6.41 3.61 13.40
C HIS A 382 4.89 3.68 13.46
N GLY A 383 4.22 2.63 12.96
CA GLY A 383 2.76 2.56 12.93
C GLY A 383 2.09 3.45 11.88
N PHE A 384 2.85 4.22 11.09
CA PHE A 384 2.29 5.03 10.01
C PHE A 384 1.81 4.12 8.88
N THR A 385 0.60 4.37 8.40
CA THR A 385 0.08 3.74 7.18
C THR A 385 0.54 4.49 5.93
N GLY A 386 0.29 3.94 4.74
CA GLY A 386 0.63 4.62 3.49
C GLY A 386 -0.03 6.00 3.35
N ALA A 387 -1.28 6.13 3.82
CA ALA A 387 -1.99 7.41 3.87
C ALA A 387 -1.34 8.41 4.85
N ASP A 388 -0.84 7.94 5.99
CA ASP A 388 -0.15 8.79 6.96
C ASP A 388 1.19 9.29 6.42
N LEU A 389 1.96 8.42 5.74
CA LEU A 389 3.21 8.81 5.07
C LEU A 389 2.95 9.78 3.92
N ALA A 390 1.87 9.58 3.15
CA ALA A 390 1.45 10.54 2.14
C ALA A 390 1.09 11.90 2.76
N ALA A 391 0.42 11.90 3.91
CA ALA A 391 0.11 13.12 4.67
C ALA A 391 1.38 13.81 5.19
N LEU A 392 2.34 13.04 5.71
CA LEU A 392 3.65 13.54 6.16
C LEU A 392 4.40 14.25 5.03
N CYS A 393 4.52 13.60 3.86
CA CYS A 393 5.16 14.20 2.68
C CYS A 393 4.45 15.48 2.23
N ARG A 394 3.12 15.48 2.24
CA ARG A 394 2.31 16.65 1.87
C ARG A 394 2.47 17.81 2.85
N GLU A 395 2.50 17.53 4.15
CA GLU A 395 2.72 18.56 5.17
C GLU A 395 4.15 19.13 5.10
N ALA A 396 5.15 18.27 4.90
CA ALA A 396 6.53 18.71 4.66
C ALA A 396 6.64 19.64 3.43
N ALA A 397 5.98 19.29 2.33
CA ALA A 397 5.92 20.14 1.14
C ALA A 397 5.18 21.47 1.40
N MET A 398 4.08 21.44 2.15
CA MET A 398 3.34 22.65 2.53
C MET A 398 4.16 23.58 3.42
N ARG A 399 4.97 23.01 4.34
CA ARG A 399 5.90 23.77 5.18
C ARG A 399 7.00 24.41 4.36
N ALA A 400 7.59 23.66 3.43
CA ALA A 400 8.53 24.23 2.47
C ALA A 400 7.89 25.38 1.67
N LEU A 401 6.66 25.20 1.17
CA LEU A 401 5.93 26.25 0.47
C LEU A 401 5.72 27.50 1.34
N ARG A 402 5.31 27.34 2.61
CA ARG A 402 5.15 28.47 3.56
C ARG A 402 6.46 29.24 3.78
N ARG A 403 7.62 28.59 3.73
CA ARG A 403 8.94 29.25 3.83
C ARG A 403 9.26 30.11 2.60
N TYR A 404 8.82 29.69 1.42
CA TYR A 404 9.05 30.43 0.16
C TYR A 404 7.92 31.42 -0.16
N LEU A 405 6.74 31.29 0.43
CA LEU A 405 5.58 32.16 0.23
C LEU A 405 5.92 33.66 0.37
N PRO A 406 6.71 34.12 1.36
CA PRO A 406 7.09 35.54 1.49
C PRO A 406 7.93 36.07 0.33
N ARG A 407 8.57 35.18 -0.45
CA ARG A 407 9.36 35.53 -1.64
C ARG A 407 8.54 35.49 -2.93
N ILE A 408 7.29 35.02 -2.85
CA ILE A 408 6.37 34.88 -3.98
C ILE A 408 5.35 36.02 -3.87
N ASN A 409 5.25 36.85 -4.90
CA ASN A 409 4.18 37.82 -4.96
C ASN A 409 2.89 37.11 -5.42
N ILE A 410 1.97 36.86 -4.49
CA ILE A 410 0.72 36.12 -4.74
C ILE A 410 -0.19 36.88 -5.72
N GLU A 411 -0.06 38.21 -5.80
CA GLU A 411 -0.82 39.07 -6.71
C GLU A 411 -0.30 39.04 -8.15
N SER A 412 0.92 38.51 -8.36
CA SER A 412 1.45 38.30 -9.70
C SER A 412 1.01 36.94 -10.23
N GLU A 413 0.49 36.91 -11.46
CA GLU A 413 0.08 35.66 -12.14
C GLU A 413 1.27 34.69 -12.41
N LYS A 414 2.52 35.13 -12.18
CA LYS A 414 3.74 34.40 -12.53
C LYS A 414 4.67 34.24 -11.34
N ILE A 415 5.03 32.99 -11.03
CA ILE A 415 6.08 32.67 -10.07
C ILE A 415 7.43 32.72 -10.81
N PRO A 416 8.45 33.46 -10.33
CA PRO A 416 9.77 33.49 -10.94
C PRO A 416 10.41 32.09 -11.03
N ALA A 417 11.02 31.77 -12.18
CA ALA A 417 11.64 30.47 -12.43
C ALA A 417 12.82 30.17 -11.49
N GLU A 418 13.48 31.21 -10.96
CA GLU A 418 14.54 31.11 -9.96
C GLU A 418 14.00 30.52 -8.65
N VAL A 419 12.84 30.99 -8.19
CA VAL A 419 12.20 30.49 -6.98
C VAL A 419 11.80 29.02 -7.15
N LEU A 420 11.33 28.63 -8.34
CA LEU A 420 11.00 27.23 -8.66
C LEU A 420 12.22 26.30 -8.64
N LYS A 421 13.40 26.81 -9.06
CA LYS A 421 14.66 26.06 -9.06
C LYS A 421 15.26 25.93 -7.66
N GLU A 422 15.11 26.96 -6.82
CA GLU A 422 15.61 26.96 -5.44
C GLU A 422 14.70 26.21 -4.46
N MET A 423 13.41 26.08 -4.77
CA MET A 423 12.43 25.46 -3.88
C MET A 423 12.76 23.98 -3.64
N LYS A 424 13.28 23.71 -2.45
CA LYS A 424 13.56 22.35 -1.95
C LYS A 424 12.90 22.12 -0.59
N VAL A 425 12.51 20.87 -0.36
CA VAL A 425 12.02 20.35 0.92
C VAL A 425 13.23 19.83 1.70
N THR A 426 13.38 20.32 2.92
CA THR A 426 14.55 20.09 3.80
C THR A 426 14.22 19.11 4.91
N ARG A 427 15.24 18.58 5.61
CA ARG A 427 15.05 17.68 6.75
C ARG A 427 14.18 18.33 7.83
N SER A 428 14.37 19.62 8.12
CA SER A 428 13.56 20.33 9.12
C SER A 428 12.07 20.34 8.80
N ASP A 429 11.70 20.38 7.51
CA ASP A 429 10.28 20.41 7.10
C ASP A 429 9.58 19.09 7.44
N PHE A 430 10.28 17.96 7.30
CA PHE A 430 9.76 16.64 7.69
C PHE A 430 9.67 16.49 9.21
N PHE A 431 10.70 16.93 9.96
CA PHE A 431 10.70 16.84 11.42
C PHE A 431 9.60 17.70 12.05
N GLU A 432 9.34 18.88 11.51
CA GLU A 432 8.23 19.72 11.97
C GLU A 432 6.87 19.15 11.53
N ALA A 433 6.80 18.44 10.40
CA ALA A 433 5.58 17.76 9.96
C ALA A 433 5.24 16.54 10.83
N LEU A 434 6.24 15.81 11.33
CA LEU A 434 6.04 14.69 12.26
C LEU A 434 5.33 15.09 13.56
N LYS A 435 5.45 16.36 13.98
CA LYS A 435 4.75 16.88 15.18
C LYS A 435 3.24 16.99 14.99
N ASP A 436 2.78 17.20 13.76
CA ASP A 436 1.37 17.43 13.44
C ASP A 436 0.67 16.17 12.92
N VAL A 437 1.40 15.29 12.24
CA VAL A 437 0.84 14.09 11.61
C VAL A 437 0.82 12.93 12.62
N GLN A 438 -0.37 12.64 13.16
CA GLN A 438 -0.59 11.48 14.01
C GLN A 438 -0.96 10.23 13.19
N PRO A 439 -0.33 9.08 13.44
CA PRO A 439 -0.61 7.83 12.73
C PRO A 439 -2.06 7.37 12.93
N SER A 440 -2.71 6.96 11.85
CA SER A 440 -4.10 6.53 11.84
C SER A 440 -4.29 5.18 12.52
N ALA A 441 -3.28 4.30 12.46
CA ALA A 441 -3.33 3.00 13.14
C ALA A 441 -3.35 3.10 14.68
N LEU A 442 -2.78 4.18 15.24
CA LEU A 442 -2.70 4.39 16.70
C LEU A 442 -3.96 5.02 17.31
N ARG A 443 -4.91 5.48 16.49
CA ARG A 443 -6.06 6.27 16.98
C ARG A 443 -7.11 5.46 17.75
N GLU A 444 -7.09 4.13 17.69
CA GLU A 444 -8.17 3.34 18.28
C GLU A 444 -7.74 2.36 19.41
N VAL A 445 -6.44 2.12 19.64
CA VAL A 445 -5.85 1.53 20.88
C VAL A 445 -4.38 1.97 20.87
N TYR A 446 -3.84 2.43 22.01
CA TYR A 446 -2.46 2.89 22.11
C TYR A 446 -1.46 1.77 21.81
N ILE A 447 -1.05 1.62 20.55
CA ILE A 447 0.19 0.92 20.22
C ILE A 447 1.30 1.95 20.47
N GLU A 448 1.98 1.83 21.60
CA GLU A 448 3.16 2.64 21.88
C GLU A 448 4.36 1.93 21.25
N VAL A 449 5.32 2.67 20.71
CA VAL A 449 6.66 2.11 20.50
C VAL A 449 7.50 2.61 21.66
N PRO A 450 7.80 1.74 22.64
CA PRO A 450 8.66 2.13 23.73
C PRO A 450 10.06 2.44 23.22
N GLU A 451 10.68 3.49 23.75
CA GLU A 451 12.09 3.85 23.48
C GLU A 451 13.04 3.31 24.56
N VAL A 452 12.51 2.58 25.55
CA VAL A 452 13.26 2.09 26.70
C VAL A 452 14.07 0.86 26.28
N ARG A 453 15.38 0.85 26.56
CA ARG A 453 16.25 -0.30 26.34
C ARG A 453 16.54 -1.04 27.63
N TRP A 454 17.16 -2.22 27.53
CA TRP A 454 17.63 -2.95 28.72
C TRP A 454 18.61 -2.13 29.57
N ASP A 455 19.40 -1.27 28.93
CA ASP A 455 20.40 -0.41 29.57
C ASP A 455 19.77 0.73 30.40
N ASP A 456 18.54 1.13 30.08
CA ASP A 456 17.82 2.18 30.81
C ASP A 456 17.23 1.70 32.13
N ILE A 457 17.23 0.38 32.38
CA ILE A 457 16.64 -0.25 33.57
C ILE A 457 17.78 -0.73 34.49
N GLY A 458 17.88 -0.15 35.68
CA GLY A 458 18.87 -0.58 36.67
C GLY A 458 18.48 -1.88 37.39
N GLY A 459 19.41 -2.84 37.47
CA GLY A 459 19.25 -4.08 38.25
C GLY A 459 18.32 -5.12 37.62
N LEU A 460 17.78 -6.02 38.45
CA LEU A 460 16.85 -7.10 38.05
C LEU A 460 17.38 -8.04 36.95
N GLU A 461 18.69 -8.31 36.93
CA GLU A 461 19.32 -9.10 35.86
C GLU A 461 18.70 -10.49 35.66
N ASP A 462 18.32 -11.17 36.75
CA ASP A 462 17.63 -12.46 36.67
C ASP A 462 16.27 -12.36 35.93
N VAL A 463 15.51 -11.30 36.21
CA VAL A 463 14.20 -11.06 35.58
C VAL A 463 14.36 -10.63 34.13
N LYS A 464 15.35 -9.78 33.84
CA LYS A 464 15.70 -9.39 32.47
C LYS A 464 16.04 -10.63 31.65
N GLN A 465 16.89 -11.51 32.18
CA GLN A 465 17.27 -12.75 31.51
C GLN A 465 16.05 -13.63 31.23
N GLN A 466 15.17 -13.84 32.21
CA GLN A 466 13.93 -14.61 32.00
C GLN A 466 13.03 -14.02 30.91
N LEU A 467 12.91 -12.69 30.85
CA LEU A 467 12.12 -12.01 29.82
C LEU A 467 12.76 -12.11 28.42
N ARG A 468 14.10 -12.11 28.33
CA ARG A 468 14.80 -12.37 27.07
C ARG A 468 14.50 -13.78 26.56
N GLU A 469 14.58 -14.76 27.44
CA GLU A 469 14.31 -16.17 27.09
C GLU A 469 12.85 -16.43 26.73
N ALA A 470 11.92 -15.79 27.46
CA ALA A 470 10.49 -16.04 27.30
C ALA A 470 9.82 -15.20 26.20
N VAL A 471 10.36 -14.04 25.84
CA VAL A 471 9.73 -13.12 24.86
C VAL A 471 10.64 -12.79 23.70
N GLU A 472 11.87 -12.35 23.98
CA GLU A 472 12.78 -11.87 22.93
C GLU A 472 13.20 -13.00 21.99
N TRP A 473 13.61 -14.15 22.52
CA TRP A 473 14.06 -15.28 21.69
C TRP A 473 12.94 -15.87 20.83
N PRO A 474 11.72 -16.15 21.34
CA PRO A 474 10.62 -16.61 20.51
C PRO A 474 10.22 -15.65 19.39
N LEU A 475 10.31 -14.34 19.63
CA LEU A 475 9.94 -13.32 18.64
C LEU A 475 11.02 -13.09 17.58
N LYS A 476 12.31 -13.08 17.98
CA LYS A 476 13.43 -12.86 17.04
C LYS A 476 13.82 -14.11 16.26
N HIS A 477 13.69 -15.28 16.88
CA HIS A 477 14.19 -16.54 16.34
C HIS A 477 13.14 -17.66 16.35
N PRO A 478 11.97 -17.47 15.71
CA PRO A 478 10.91 -18.49 15.67
C PRO A 478 11.37 -19.79 15.01
N GLU A 479 12.34 -19.75 14.10
CA GLU A 479 12.90 -20.92 13.42
C GLU A 479 13.47 -21.97 14.38
N PHE A 480 14.22 -21.56 15.41
CA PHE A 480 14.84 -22.49 16.36
C PHE A 480 13.79 -23.21 17.21
N PHE A 481 12.71 -22.52 17.60
CA PHE A 481 11.62 -23.13 18.36
C PHE A 481 10.84 -24.16 17.53
N ARG A 482 10.61 -23.88 16.24
CA ARG A 482 9.98 -24.85 15.33
C ARG A 482 10.84 -26.08 15.11
N GLU A 483 12.15 -25.91 14.92
CA GLU A 483 13.08 -27.03 14.74
C GLU A 483 13.22 -27.90 15.99
N MET A 484 13.20 -27.28 17.17
CA MET A 484 13.26 -28.00 18.45
C MET A 484 11.92 -28.60 18.87
N GLY A 485 10.80 -28.21 18.23
CA GLY A 485 9.45 -28.66 18.58
C GLY A 485 9.01 -28.21 19.97
N ILE A 486 9.44 -27.01 20.40
CA ILE A 486 9.12 -26.44 21.72
C ILE A 486 8.10 -25.34 21.54
N ASP A 487 7.01 -25.40 22.30
CA ASP A 487 6.01 -24.32 22.34
C ASP A 487 6.51 -23.15 23.20
N PRO A 488 6.62 -21.93 22.65
CA PRO A 488 7.03 -20.77 23.43
C PRO A 488 5.95 -20.35 24.43
N PRO A 489 6.34 -19.73 25.56
CA PRO A 489 5.39 -19.24 26.55
C PRO A 489 4.58 -18.06 25.98
N LYS A 490 3.26 -18.12 26.11
CA LYS A 490 2.33 -17.12 25.52
C LYS A 490 1.86 -16.06 26.51
N GLY A 491 1.89 -16.40 27.80
CA GLY A 491 1.48 -15.54 28.90
C GLY A 491 2.58 -15.42 29.94
N ILE A 492 2.88 -14.19 30.33
CA ILE A 492 3.85 -13.89 31.40
C ILE A 492 3.17 -12.99 32.40
N LEU A 493 3.27 -13.32 33.69
CA LEU A 493 2.76 -12.48 34.77
C LEU A 493 3.92 -11.84 35.55
N LEU A 494 4.04 -10.52 35.45
CA LEU A 494 4.95 -9.72 36.25
C LEU A 494 4.25 -9.28 37.54
N TYR A 495 4.80 -9.66 38.70
CA TYR A 495 4.27 -9.24 39.98
C TYR A 495 5.32 -8.71 40.94
N GLY A 496 4.88 -7.98 41.96
CA GLY A 496 5.73 -7.44 43.04
C GLY A 496 5.21 -6.11 43.56
N PRO A 497 5.96 -5.40 44.43
CA PRO A 497 5.53 -4.10 44.97
C PRO A 497 5.22 -3.06 43.87
N PRO A 498 4.36 -2.06 44.16
CA PRO A 498 4.12 -0.95 43.24
C PRO A 498 5.39 -0.12 43.02
N GLY A 499 5.54 0.46 41.83
CA GLY A 499 6.66 1.34 41.49
C GLY A 499 7.98 0.63 41.17
N THR A 500 8.01 -0.69 41.04
CA THR A 500 9.23 -1.46 40.72
C THR A 500 9.55 -1.54 39.21
N GLY A 501 8.96 -0.66 38.39
CA GLY A 501 9.27 -0.60 36.96
C GLY A 501 8.72 -1.76 36.11
N LYS A 502 7.64 -2.45 36.51
CA LYS A 502 7.04 -3.55 35.71
C LYS A 502 6.64 -3.11 34.30
N THR A 503 6.02 -1.93 34.20
CA THR A 503 5.67 -1.29 32.92
C THR A 503 6.91 -0.96 32.10
N LEU A 504 8.02 -0.55 32.73
CA LEU A 504 9.28 -0.27 32.04
C LEU A 504 9.94 -1.54 31.50
N LEU A 505 9.92 -2.64 32.26
CA LEU A 505 10.43 -3.95 31.81
C LEU A 505 9.68 -4.45 30.57
N ALA A 506 8.34 -4.39 30.59
CA ALA A 506 7.53 -4.81 29.44
C ALA A 506 7.78 -3.92 28.21
N LYS A 507 8.00 -2.62 28.44
CA LYS A 507 8.40 -1.68 27.38
C LYS A 507 9.78 -2.03 26.80
N ALA A 508 10.78 -2.30 27.63
CA ALA A 508 12.12 -2.67 27.18
C ALA A 508 12.15 -3.98 26.37
N VAL A 509 11.39 -4.99 26.82
CA VAL A 509 11.23 -6.25 26.08
C VAL A 509 10.69 -6.00 24.68
N ALA A 510 9.65 -5.16 24.55
CA ALA A 510 9.05 -4.88 23.25
C ALA A 510 10.00 -4.12 22.32
N THR A 511 10.73 -3.13 22.84
CA THR A 511 11.75 -2.37 22.08
C THR A 511 12.84 -3.29 21.56
N GLU A 512 13.39 -4.13 22.43
CA GLU A 512 14.51 -5.02 22.09
C GLU A 512 14.08 -6.14 21.16
N SER A 513 12.82 -6.60 21.27
CA SER A 513 12.23 -7.59 20.36
C SER A 513 11.77 -7.00 19.02
N GLU A 514 11.95 -5.69 18.79
CA GLU A 514 11.43 -4.96 17.63
C GLU A 514 9.91 -5.20 17.40
N ALA A 515 9.17 -5.41 18.48
CA ALA A 515 7.75 -5.77 18.46
C ALA A 515 6.86 -4.56 18.81
N ASN A 516 5.66 -4.53 18.24
CA ASN A 516 4.65 -3.52 18.57
C ASN A 516 4.19 -3.70 20.03
N PHE A 517 4.04 -2.63 20.81
CA PHE A 517 3.61 -2.73 22.21
C PHE A 517 2.20 -2.15 22.40
N ILE A 518 1.27 -2.97 22.85
CA ILE A 518 -0.11 -2.55 23.19
C ILE A 518 -0.23 -2.46 24.70
N GLY A 519 -0.27 -1.23 25.22
CA GLY A 519 -0.45 -0.98 26.65
C GLY A 519 -1.93 -0.81 27.01
N VAL A 520 -2.46 -1.68 27.86
CA VAL A 520 -3.84 -1.61 28.37
C VAL A 520 -3.80 -1.49 29.87
N ARG A 521 -4.35 -0.41 30.42
CA ARG A 521 -4.58 -0.31 31.86
C ARG A 521 -5.92 -0.96 32.21
N GLY A 522 -5.94 -1.85 33.18
CA GLY A 522 -7.13 -2.58 33.59
C GLY A 522 -8.36 -1.68 33.83
N PRO A 523 -8.25 -0.53 34.54
CA PRO A 523 -9.37 0.40 34.73
C PRO A 523 -9.91 1.03 33.43
N GLU A 524 -9.11 1.11 32.36
CA GLU A 524 -9.55 1.66 31.07
C GLU A 524 -10.51 0.73 30.32
N VAL A 525 -10.33 -0.58 30.48
CA VAL A 525 -11.22 -1.60 29.88
C VAL A 525 -12.63 -1.48 30.45
N LEU A 526 -12.73 -1.16 31.75
CA LEU A 526 -14.00 -1.02 32.47
C LEU A 526 -14.68 0.34 32.22
N SER A 527 -13.91 1.42 32.08
CA SER A 527 -14.44 2.79 32.03
C SER A 527 -14.79 3.28 30.62
N LYS A 528 -14.02 2.89 29.60
CA LYS A 528 -14.26 3.33 28.21
C LYS A 528 -15.45 2.62 27.54
N TRP A 529 -15.85 1.47 28.06
CA TRP A 529 -16.80 0.56 27.40
C TRP A 529 -17.94 0.20 28.35
N VAL A 530 -18.83 1.16 28.62
CA VAL A 530 -20.02 0.94 29.45
C VAL A 530 -20.97 0.00 28.70
N GLY A 531 -20.99 -1.28 29.07
CA GLY A 531 -21.90 -2.30 28.53
C GLY A 531 -21.32 -3.22 27.45
N GLU A 532 -20.11 -2.97 26.92
CA GLU A 532 -19.45 -3.78 25.88
C GLU A 532 -18.00 -4.18 26.22
N SER A 533 -17.66 -4.35 27.50
CA SER A 533 -16.28 -4.66 27.92
C SER A 533 -15.71 -5.98 27.34
N GLU A 534 -16.56 -6.96 27.01
CA GLU A 534 -16.14 -8.20 26.30
C GLU A 534 -15.64 -7.92 24.89
N LYS A 535 -16.34 -7.02 24.16
CA LYS A 535 -15.97 -6.63 22.80
C LYS A 535 -14.64 -5.89 22.80
N ALA A 536 -14.39 -5.06 23.82
CA ALA A 536 -13.12 -4.37 23.99
C ALA A 536 -11.93 -5.34 24.09
N VAL A 537 -12.08 -6.43 24.86
CA VAL A 537 -11.04 -7.48 24.95
C VAL A 537 -10.81 -8.11 23.57
N ARG A 538 -11.88 -8.52 22.86
CA ARG A 538 -11.75 -9.07 21.50
C ARG A 538 -11.04 -8.11 20.55
N GLU A 539 -11.37 -6.81 20.63
CA GLU A 539 -10.73 -5.81 19.78
C GLU A 539 -9.25 -5.62 20.09
N ILE A 540 -8.84 -5.65 21.36
CA ILE A 540 -7.44 -5.58 21.77
C ILE A 540 -6.65 -6.75 21.16
N PHE A 541 -7.13 -7.98 21.34
CA PHE A 541 -6.47 -9.17 20.79
C PHE A 541 -6.53 -9.23 19.26
N ARG A 542 -7.62 -8.75 18.64
CA ARG A 542 -7.69 -8.60 17.17
C ARG A 542 -6.60 -7.66 16.65
N LYS A 543 -6.40 -6.51 17.32
CA LYS A 543 -5.37 -5.54 16.94
C LYS A 543 -3.96 -6.09 17.16
N ALA A 544 -3.74 -6.77 18.28
CA ALA A 544 -2.47 -7.45 18.54
C ALA A 544 -2.11 -8.45 17.42
N ARG A 545 -3.10 -9.22 16.95
CA ARG A 545 -2.94 -10.16 15.83
C ARG A 545 -2.63 -9.46 14.50
N GLN A 546 -3.28 -8.34 14.21
CA GLN A 546 -3.02 -7.55 13.00
C GLN A 546 -1.66 -6.85 13.03
N ALA A 547 -1.17 -6.52 14.22
CA ALA A 547 0.11 -5.86 14.46
C ALA A 547 1.23 -6.85 14.83
N ALA A 548 1.06 -8.16 14.59
CA ALA A 548 2.10 -9.13 14.87
C ALA A 548 3.38 -8.83 14.04
N PRO A 549 4.59 -8.87 14.62
CA PRO A 549 4.91 -9.26 16.00
C PRO A 549 4.52 -8.20 17.05
N CYS A 550 3.83 -8.62 18.12
CA CYS A 550 3.26 -7.72 19.12
C CYS A 550 3.29 -8.25 20.56
N VAL A 551 3.61 -7.36 21.50
CA VAL A 551 3.51 -7.58 22.95
C VAL A 551 2.27 -6.85 23.48
N VAL A 552 1.33 -7.59 24.05
CA VAL A 552 0.13 -7.04 24.71
C VAL A 552 0.38 -6.96 26.20
N PHE A 553 0.45 -5.76 26.75
CA PHE A 553 0.71 -5.51 28.16
C PHE A 553 -0.56 -5.07 28.89
N PHE A 554 -1.03 -5.89 29.84
CA PHE A 554 -2.12 -5.55 30.75
C PHE A 554 -1.57 -5.06 32.09
N ASP A 555 -1.58 -3.75 32.31
CA ASP A 555 -1.25 -3.15 33.61
C ASP A 555 -2.45 -3.22 34.55
N GLU A 556 -2.21 -3.48 35.84
CA GLU A 556 -3.26 -3.70 36.85
C GLU A 556 -4.30 -4.75 36.41
N ILE A 557 -3.83 -5.90 35.91
CA ILE A 557 -4.72 -6.98 35.40
C ILE A 557 -5.70 -7.48 36.48
N ASP A 558 -5.35 -7.34 37.76
CA ASP A 558 -6.24 -7.63 38.89
C ASP A 558 -7.52 -6.79 38.93
N SER A 559 -7.57 -5.65 38.25
CA SER A 559 -8.79 -4.85 38.17
C SER A 559 -9.85 -5.46 37.24
N ILE A 560 -9.42 -6.15 36.18
CA ILE A 560 -10.27 -6.77 35.15
C ILE A 560 -10.47 -8.27 35.38
N ALA A 561 -9.58 -8.91 36.14
CA ALA A 561 -9.65 -10.33 36.46
C ALA A 561 -9.43 -10.65 37.95
N PRO A 562 -10.25 -10.08 38.85
CA PRO A 562 -10.26 -10.49 40.26
C PRO A 562 -10.84 -11.90 40.42
N ARG A 563 -10.56 -12.55 41.56
CA ARG A 563 -11.16 -13.84 41.93
C ARG A 563 -12.69 -13.78 41.84
N ARG A 564 -13.26 -14.78 41.18
CA ARG A 564 -14.71 -14.97 41.03
C ARG A 564 -15.40 -14.85 42.38
N GLY A 565 -16.42 -14.00 42.46
CA GLY A 565 -17.19 -13.77 43.69
C GLY A 565 -16.64 -12.74 44.68
N GLN A 566 -15.49 -12.08 44.43
CA GLN A 566 -14.98 -11.02 45.31
C GLN A 566 -15.68 -9.65 45.14
N ARG A 567 -16.41 -9.42 44.03
CA ARG A 567 -17.18 -8.18 43.79
C ARG A 567 -18.66 -8.46 43.59
N PHE A 568 -19.53 -7.70 44.25
CA PHE A 568 -20.97 -7.61 43.96
C PHE A 568 -21.20 -6.77 42.70
N ASP A 569 -20.70 -7.24 41.55
CA ASP A 569 -20.98 -6.63 40.26
C ASP A 569 -21.89 -7.54 39.43
N SER A 570 -22.52 -6.97 38.41
CA SER A 570 -23.53 -7.54 37.51
C SER A 570 -23.06 -8.71 36.61
N GLY A 571 -22.05 -9.48 37.04
CA GLY A 571 -21.45 -10.57 36.27
C GLY A 571 -20.67 -10.10 35.03
N VAL A 572 -20.42 -8.79 34.89
CA VAL A 572 -19.64 -8.22 33.79
C VAL A 572 -18.17 -8.63 33.89
N THR A 573 -17.61 -8.62 35.10
CA THR A 573 -16.20 -8.98 35.35
C THR A 573 -15.93 -10.45 35.01
N ASP A 574 -16.82 -11.37 35.40
CA ASP A 574 -16.67 -12.80 35.10
C ASP A 574 -16.71 -13.07 33.58
N ARG A 575 -17.51 -12.31 32.83
CA ARG A 575 -17.59 -12.42 31.37
C ARG A 575 -16.32 -11.89 30.68
N ILE A 576 -15.72 -10.82 31.21
CA ILE A 576 -14.41 -10.32 30.75
C ILE A 576 -13.32 -11.38 30.96
N VAL A 577 -13.29 -12.03 32.12
CA VAL A 577 -12.30 -13.10 32.42
C VAL A 577 -12.46 -14.26 31.44
N ASN A 578 -13.68 -14.74 31.22
CA ASN A 578 -13.91 -15.82 30.25
C ASN A 578 -13.49 -15.42 28.83
N GLN A 579 -13.74 -14.17 28.44
CA GLN A 579 -13.32 -13.66 27.14
C GLN A 579 -11.79 -13.55 27.03
N LEU A 580 -11.09 -13.11 28.07
CA LEU A 580 -9.62 -13.08 28.13
C LEU A 580 -9.03 -14.48 27.95
N LEU A 581 -9.55 -15.47 28.69
CA LEU A 581 -9.14 -16.86 28.57
C LEU A 581 -9.37 -17.39 27.15
N THR A 582 -10.55 -17.12 26.58
CA THR A 582 -10.89 -17.55 25.22
C THR A 582 -9.93 -16.96 24.17
N GLU A 583 -9.55 -15.68 24.31
CA GLU A 583 -8.57 -15.07 23.39
C GLU A 583 -7.16 -15.62 23.64
N MET A 584 -6.74 -15.84 24.88
CA MET A 584 -5.43 -16.41 25.22
C MET A 584 -5.27 -17.85 24.71
N ASP A 585 -6.30 -18.69 24.87
CA ASP A 585 -6.34 -20.04 24.29
C ASP A 585 -6.39 -19.98 22.76
N GLY A 586 -7.10 -18.98 22.21
CA GLY A 586 -7.14 -18.71 20.77
C GLY A 586 -5.79 -18.34 20.14
N LEU A 587 -4.83 -17.86 20.94
CA LEU A 587 -3.44 -17.64 20.52
C LEU A 587 -2.67 -18.96 20.30
N GLU A 588 -3.27 -20.12 20.57
CA GLU A 588 -2.64 -21.42 20.28
C GLU A 588 -2.19 -21.56 18.81
N ARG A 589 -2.92 -20.93 17.88
CA ARG A 589 -2.73 -21.09 16.43
C ARG A 589 -1.93 -19.98 15.75
N LEU A 590 -1.50 -18.95 16.46
CA LEU A 590 -0.93 -17.74 15.87
C LEU A 590 0.49 -17.47 16.40
N GLU A 591 1.45 -17.42 15.47
CA GLU A 591 2.85 -17.10 15.75
C GLU A 591 3.02 -15.59 15.91
N GLY A 592 3.66 -15.12 16.99
CA GLY A 592 4.15 -13.73 17.10
C GLY A 592 3.36 -12.76 18.01
N VAL A 593 2.41 -13.23 18.83
CA VAL A 593 1.75 -12.39 19.85
C VAL A 593 2.05 -12.93 21.25
N VAL A 594 2.55 -12.07 22.14
CA VAL A 594 2.87 -12.42 23.54
C VAL A 594 2.06 -11.53 24.48
N VAL A 595 1.47 -12.13 25.52
CA VAL A 595 0.68 -11.42 26.54
C VAL A 595 1.50 -11.30 27.82
N ILE A 596 1.65 -10.07 28.33
CA ILE A 596 2.30 -9.76 29.59
C ILE A 596 1.27 -9.10 30.52
N GLY A 597 0.91 -9.76 31.62
CA GLY A 597 0.11 -9.17 32.69
C GLY A 597 1.01 -8.58 33.77
N ALA A 598 0.62 -7.45 34.35
CA ALA A 598 1.27 -6.89 35.53
C ALA A 598 0.27 -6.69 36.67
N THR A 599 0.65 -7.13 37.87
CA THR A 599 -0.14 -6.89 39.08
C THR A 599 0.74 -6.63 40.29
N ASN A 600 0.25 -5.81 41.21
CA ASN A 600 0.88 -5.67 42.53
C ASN A 600 0.36 -6.69 43.55
N ARG A 601 -0.75 -7.38 43.21
CA ARG A 601 -1.51 -8.25 44.11
C ARG A 601 -1.89 -9.56 43.40
N PRO A 602 -0.94 -10.51 43.29
CA PRO A 602 -1.25 -11.81 42.68
C PRO A 602 -2.25 -12.63 43.51
N ASP A 603 -2.45 -12.30 44.79
CA ASP A 603 -3.39 -12.98 45.70
C ASP A 603 -4.86 -12.85 45.28
N ILE A 604 -5.22 -11.75 44.61
CA ILE A 604 -6.61 -11.45 44.23
C ILE A 604 -6.94 -11.81 42.78
N LEU A 605 -5.97 -12.32 42.01
CA LEU A 605 -6.19 -12.73 40.62
C LEU A 605 -7.03 -14.02 40.56
N ASP A 606 -7.87 -14.16 39.53
CA ASP A 606 -8.52 -15.44 39.20
C ASP A 606 -7.44 -16.52 38.93
N PRO A 607 -7.45 -17.66 39.65
CA PRO A 607 -6.52 -18.75 39.42
C PRO A 607 -6.55 -19.32 38.00
N ALA A 608 -7.64 -19.11 37.24
CA ALA A 608 -7.71 -19.58 35.85
C ALA A 608 -6.73 -18.86 34.90
N LEU A 609 -6.16 -17.71 35.31
CA LEU A 609 -5.15 -16.97 34.54
C LEU A 609 -3.70 -17.36 34.88
N LEU A 610 -3.50 -18.22 35.89
CA LEU A 610 -2.19 -18.72 36.35
C LEU A 610 -2.01 -20.17 35.93
#